data_AF-A0A151N9C6-F1
#
_entry.id   AF-A0A151N9C6-F1
#
_cell.length_a   1.000
_cell.length_b   1.000
_cell.length_c   1.000
_cell.angle_alpha   90.00
_cell.angle_beta   90.00
_cell.angle_gamma   90.00
#
_symmetry.space_group_name_H-M   'P 1'
#
loop_
_entity.id
_entity.type
_entity.pdbx_description
1 polymer ?
#
loop_
_entity_poly.entity_id
_entity_poly.type
_entity_poly.pdbx_seq_one_letter_code
_entity_poly.pdbx_strand_id
1 'polypeptide(L)'
;MVLDQAGFAPIFLGSFLAVAGAVNSLSAKENWEKIQRDYADTLVTNYYIWPAVQVANFYFIPLNYRYEQVTLHPPPAGPAPS
;
A
#
# COMPACT_ATOMS: atom_id res chain seq x y z
N MET A 1 2.70 -0.77 9.24
CA MET A 1 2.69 -2.05 8.49
C MET A 1 1.51 -2.91 8.89
N VAL A 2 1.42 -3.41 10.13
CA VAL A 2 0.29 -4.26 10.57
C VAL A 2 -1.02 -3.47 10.65
N LEU A 3 -0.98 -2.23 11.12
CA LEU A 3 -2.18 -1.37 11.20
C LEU A 3 -2.72 -0.99 9.81
N ASP A 4 -1.84 -0.74 8.85
CA ASP A 4 -2.20 -0.48 7.45
C ASP A 4 -2.83 -1.72 6.80
N GLN A 5 -2.23 -2.90 7.00
CA GLN A 5 -2.79 -4.13 6.44
C GLN A 5 -4.11 -4.52 7.14
N ALA A 6 -4.21 -4.44 8.47
CA ALA A 6 -5.40 -4.87 9.19
C ALA A 6 -6.59 -3.89 9.06
N GLY A 7 -6.34 -2.58 8.93
CA GLY A 7 -7.39 -1.56 8.89
C GLY A 7 -7.64 -0.97 7.49
N PHE A 8 -6.57 -0.67 6.74
CA PHE A 8 -6.70 0.01 5.46
C PHE A 8 -7.03 -0.96 4.32
N ALA A 9 -6.40 -2.14 4.29
CA ALA A 9 -6.66 -3.14 3.26
C ALA A 9 -8.14 -3.55 3.15
N PRO A 10 -8.88 -3.85 4.24
CA PRO A 10 -10.30 -4.19 4.12
C PRO A 10 -11.15 -3.03 3.59
N ILE A 11 -10.94 -1.81 4.09
CA ILE A 11 -11.71 -0.64 3.64
C ILE A 11 -11.42 -0.35 2.17
N PHE A 12 -10.15 -0.30 1.80
CA PHE A 12 -9.72 -0.07 0.42
C PHE A 12 -10.28 -1.12 -0.53
N LEU A 13 -10.19 -2.40 -0.16
CA LEU A 13 -10.68 -3.50 -0.99
C LEU A 13 -12.20 -3.45 -1.17
N GLY A 14 -12.94 -3.13 -0.11
CA GLY A 14 -14.40 -2.98 -0.17
C GLY A 14 -14.80 -1.83 -1.10
N SER A 15 -14.13 -0.68 -0.98
CA SER A 15 -14.34 0.46 -1.89
C SER A 15 -13.96 0.11 -3.33
N PHE A 16 -12.85 -0.60 -3.55
CA PHE A 16 -12.41 -1.03 -4.86
C PHE A 16 -13.43 -1.96 -5.54
N LEU A 17 -13.92 -2.97 -4.83
CA LEU A 17 -14.92 -3.89 -5.37
C LEU A 17 -16.25 -3.18 -5.67
N ALA A 18 -16.66 -2.23 -4.82
CA ALA A 18 -17.85 -1.42 -5.07
C ALA A 18 -17.72 -0.58 -6.35
N VAL A 19 -16.58 0.10 -6.54
CA VAL A 19 -16.29 0.88 -7.76
C VAL A 19 -16.18 -0.03 -8.98
N ALA A 20 -15.50 -1.17 -8.85
CA ALA A 20 -15.36 -2.14 -9.93
C ALA A 20 -16.72 -2.64 -10.40
N GLY A 21 -17.64 -2.98 -9.50
CA GLY A 21 -18.99 -3.38 -9.89
C GLY A 21 -19.77 -2.27 -10.61
N ALA A 22 -19.63 -1.02 -10.17
CA ALA A 22 -20.24 0.12 -10.83
C ALA A 22 -19.69 0.32 -12.25
N VAL A 23 -18.37 0.22 -12.44
CA VAL A 23 -17.71 0.29 -13.76
C VAL A 23 -18.15 -0.85 -14.68
N ASN A 24 -18.39 -2.04 -14.11
CA ASN A 24 -18.95 -3.19 -14.84
C ASN A 24 -20.47 -3.10 -15.05
N SER A 25 -21.10 -1.97 -14.73
CA SER A 25 -22.55 -1.73 -14.88
C SER A 25 -23.43 -2.73 -14.13
N LEU A 26 -22.93 -3.29 -13.02
CA LEU A 26 -23.74 -4.07 -12.09
C LEU A 26 -24.74 -3.16 -11.38
N SER A 27 -25.96 -3.65 -11.14
CA SER A 27 -26.88 -2.97 -10.23
C SER A 27 -26.30 -2.96 -8.80
N ALA A 28 -26.76 -2.03 -7.97
CA ALA A 28 -26.32 -1.94 -6.57
C ALA A 28 -26.55 -3.25 -5.80
N LYS A 29 -27.62 -3.97 -6.11
CA LYS A 29 -27.94 -5.27 -5.49
C LYS A 29 -26.96 -6.36 -5.92
N GLU A 30 -26.73 -6.50 -7.23
CA GLU A 30 -25.79 -7.50 -7.76
C GLU A 30 -24.35 -7.23 -7.30
N ASN A 31 -23.96 -5.96 -7.25
CA ASN A 31 -22.65 -5.55 -6.74
C ASN A 31 -22.51 -5.90 -5.25
N TRP A 32 -23.54 -5.64 -4.44
CA TRP A 32 -23.55 -6.01 -3.03
C TRP A 32 -23.44 -7.53 -2.82
N GLU A 33 -24.22 -8.32 -3.57
CA GLU A 33 -24.16 -9.78 -3.50
C GLU A 33 -22.78 -10.32 -3.92
N LYS A 34 -22.16 -9.71 -4.94
CA LYS A 34 -20.81 -10.04 -5.37
C LYS A 34 -19.77 -9.71 -4.30
N ILE A 35 -19.86 -8.55 -3.66
CA ILE A 35 -18.98 -8.18 -2.55
C ILE A 35 -19.14 -9.19 -1.40
N GLN A 36 -20.36 -9.48 -0.97
CA GLN A 36 -20.60 -10.43 0.13
C GLN A 36 -19.99 -11.81 -0.13
N ARG A 37 -20.03 -12.27 -1.39
CA ARG A 37 -19.43 -13.54 -1.79
C ARG A 37 -17.92 -13.49 -1.89
N ASP A 38 -17.37 -12.52 -2.61
CA ASP A 38 -15.99 -12.57 -3.08
C ASP A 38 -15.03 -11.81 -2.14
N TYR A 39 -15.56 -10.96 -1.24
CA TYR A 39 -14.75 -10.05 -0.41
C TYR A 39 -13.78 -10.80 0.52
N ALA A 40 -14.25 -11.84 1.21
CA ALA A 40 -13.42 -12.57 2.17
C ALA A 40 -12.24 -13.27 1.47
N ASP A 41 -12.51 -13.99 0.39
CA ASP A 41 -11.49 -14.69 -0.40
C ASP A 41 -10.49 -13.71 -1.01
N THR A 42 -10.99 -12.57 -1.50
CA THR A 42 -10.14 -11.52 -2.08
C THR A 42 -9.27 -10.86 -1.00
N LEU A 43 -9.79 -10.65 0.20
CA LEU A 43 -9.05 -10.07 1.32
C LEU A 43 -7.93 -11.01 1.79
N VAL A 44 -8.24 -12.30 1.94
CA VAL A 44 -7.24 -13.31 2.30
C VAL A 44 -6.14 -13.37 1.22
N THR A 45 -6.53 -13.41 -0.05
CA THR A 45 -5.60 -13.40 -1.18
C THR A 45 -4.71 -12.15 -1.18
N ASN A 46 -5.28 -10.98 -0.87
CA ASN A 46 -4.53 -9.73 -0.74
C ASN A 46 -3.44 -9.84 0.33
N TYR A 47 -3.74 -10.42 1.49
CA TYR A 47 -2.75 -10.64 2.54
C TYR A 47 -1.61 -11.59 2.16
N TYR A 48 -1.85 -12.55 1.26
CA TYR A 48 -0.78 -13.43 0.76
C TYR A 48 0.07 -12.78 -0.33
N ILE A 49 -0.53 -12.03 -1.25
CA ILE A 49 0.16 -11.46 -2.41
C ILE A 49 0.91 -10.18 -2.03
N TRP A 50 0.33 -9.34 -1.16
CA TRP A 50 0.85 -8.01 -0.87
C TRP A 50 2.27 -7.98 -0.27
N PRO A 51 2.66 -8.90 0.64
CA PRO A 51 4.04 -8.98 1.11
C PRO A 51 5.05 -9.21 -0.02
N ALA A 52 4.71 -10.07 -0.98
CA ALA A 52 5.58 -10.32 -2.14
C ALA A 52 5.66 -9.10 -3.06
N VAL A 53 4.52 -8.41 -3.29
CA VAL A 53 4.49 -7.16 -4.05
C VAL A 53 5.29 -6.06 -3.34
N GLN A 54 5.20 -5.93 -2.01
CA GLN A 54 6.02 -4.99 -1.25
C GLN A 54 7.51 -5.28 -1.40
N VAL A 55 7.93 -6.55 -1.27
CA VAL A 55 9.33 -6.93 -1.46
C VAL A 55 9.80 -6.60 -2.88
N ALA A 56 9.01 -6.95 -3.90
CA ALA A 56 9.33 -6.59 -5.28
C ALA A 56 9.40 -5.07 -5.48
N ASN A 57 8.45 -4.30 -4.92
CA ASN A 57 8.41 -2.86 -5.04
C ASN A 57 9.66 -2.20 -4.42
N PHE A 58 10.07 -2.61 -3.21
CA PHE A 58 11.30 -2.11 -2.57
C PHE A 58 12.59 -2.64 -3.22
N TYR A 59 12.52 -3.76 -3.93
CA TYR A 59 13.64 -4.31 -4.70
C TYR A 59 13.85 -3.57 -6.03
N PHE A 60 12.77 -3.26 -6.76
CA PHE A 60 12.82 -2.56 -8.05
C PHE A 60 12.84 -1.02 -7.92
N ILE A 61 12.25 -0.47 -6.85
CA ILE A 61 12.33 0.94 -6.48
C ILE A 61 13.27 1.03 -5.27
N PRO A 62 14.59 1.03 -5.48
CA PRO A 62 15.52 1.07 -4.37
C PRO A 62 15.35 2.36 -3.57
N LEU A 63 15.42 2.26 -2.25
CA LEU A 63 15.39 3.36 -1.27
C LEU A 63 16.56 4.37 -1.42
N ASN A 64 17.30 4.31 -2.53
CA ASN A 64 18.51 5.09 -2.81
C ASN A 64 18.28 6.62 -2.84
N TYR A 65 17.04 7.10 -2.77
CA TYR A 65 16.73 8.52 -2.63
C TYR A 65 16.46 8.97 -1.19
N ARG A 66 16.52 8.07 -0.20
CA ARG A 66 16.10 8.42 1.18
C ARG A 66 17.21 9.02 2.05
N TYR A 67 18.45 9.13 1.53
CA TYR A 67 19.60 9.68 2.25
C TYR A 67 20.08 11.06 1.76
N GLU A 68 19.55 11.60 0.66
CA GLU A 68 20.05 12.89 0.12
C GLU A 68 19.70 14.10 1.01
N GLN A 69 18.74 14.00 1.93
CA GLN A 69 18.41 15.12 2.84
C GLN A 69 19.33 15.26 4.05
N VAL A 70 20.07 14.21 4.44
CA VAL A 70 20.98 14.25 5.60
C VAL A 70 22.36 14.82 5.24
N THR A 71 22.66 15.00 3.96
CA THR A 71 23.97 15.50 3.49
C THR A 71 23.93 16.94 2.97
N LEU A 72 22.80 17.66 3.08
CA LEU A 72 22.72 19.08 2.70
C LEU A 72 23.09 20.05 3.83
N HIS A 73 23.31 19.56 5.05
CA HIS A 73 23.87 20.37 6.13
C HIS A 73 25.26 19.83 6.50
N PRO A 74 26.36 20.45 6.02
CA PRO A 74 27.68 20.13 6.55
C PRO A 74 27.69 20.37 8.07
N PRO A 75 28.36 19.53 8.88
CA PRO A 75 28.55 19.83 10.29
C PRO A 75 29.28 21.18 10.41
N PRO A 76 28.92 22.04 11.40
CA PRO A 76 29.62 23.30 11.60
C PRO A 76 31.12 23.03 11.76
N ALA A 77 31.95 23.79 11.03
CA ALA A 77 33.40 23.64 11.05
C ALA A 77 33.88 23.68 12.51
N GLY A 78 34.41 22.55 13.00
CA GLY A 78 35.10 22.51 14.29
C GLY A 78 36.29 23.47 14.26
N PRO A 79 36.71 24.02 15.43
CA PRO A 79 37.79 24.99 15.47
C PRO A 79 39.06 24.38 14.89
N ALA A 80 39.74 25.14 14.03
CA ALA A 80 41.00 24.74 13.41
C ALA A 80 42.03 24.36 14.49
N PRO A 81 42.80 23.28 14.32
CA PRO A 81 43.85 22.93 15.26
C PRO A 81 44.90 24.04 15.30
N SER A 82 45.26 24.42 16.54
CA SER A 82 46.21 25.47 16.90
C SER A 82 47.64 25.15 16.50
#